data_AF-A0A4S8JFQ7-F1
#
_entry.id   AF-A0A4S8JFQ7-F1
#
_cell.length_a   1.000
_cell.length_b   1.000
_cell.length_c   1.000
_cell.angle_alpha   90.00
_cell.angle_beta   90.00
_cell.angle_gamma   90.00
#
_symmetry.space_group_name_H-M   'P 1'
#
loop_
_entity.id
_entity.type
_entity.pdbx_description
1 polymer ?
#
loop_
_entity_poly.entity_id
_entity_poly.type
_entity_poly.pdbx_seq_one_letter_code
_entity_poly.pdbx_strand_id
1 'polypeptide(L)' 'MPQLEYFTPLLYESPTAARKSAPTTGGVKKPHRFRPGTVALREIRKYQKSTELLIRKLPFQRLVREIAQDFKYD' A
#
# COMPACT_ATOMS: atom_id res chain seq x y z
N MET A 1 47.78 -39.35 -48.89
CA MET A 1 46.85 -38.23 -49.16
C MET A 1 45.54 -38.48 -48.40
N PRO A 2 45.40 -38.04 -47.14
CA PRO A 2 44.09 -38.03 -46.50
C PRO A 2 43.36 -36.74 -46.94
N GLN A 3 42.31 -36.89 -47.73
CA GLN A 3 41.34 -35.83 -47.97
C GLN A 3 40.19 -36.05 -46.99
N LEU A 4 40.17 -35.36 -45.86
CA LEU A 4 39.00 -35.25 -44.99
C LEU A 4 39.15 -34.02 -44.09
N GLU A 5 38.99 -32.83 -44.66
CA GLU A 5 38.60 -31.64 -43.89
C GLU A 5 37.43 -30.95 -44.60
N TYR A 6 36.28 -31.61 -44.56
CA TYR A 6 34.99 -30.99 -44.80
C TYR A 6 34.06 -31.40 -43.67
N PHE A 7 34.04 -30.62 -42.59
CA PHE A 7 32.79 -30.37 -41.89
C PHE A 7 32.99 -29.24 -40.88
N THR A 8 32.58 -28.03 -41.25
CA THR A 8 32.21 -27.02 -40.26
C THR A 8 31.00 -27.57 -39.50
N PRO A 9 31.06 -27.81 -38.17
CA PRO A 9 29.83 -28.06 -37.44
C PRO A 9 29.09 -26.72 -37.36
N LEU A 10 28.06 -26.61 -38.21
CA LEU A 10 26.99 -25.65 -38.10
C LEU A 10 26.54 -25.53 -36.65
N LEU A 11 26.53 -24.29 -36.17
CA LEU A 11 25.70 -23.73 -35.09
C LEU A 11 24.90 -24.77 -34.30
N TYR A 12 25.50 -25.30 -33.24
CA TYR A 12 24.72 -25.88 -32.15
C TYR A 12 24.52 -24.80 -31.08
N GLU A 13 23.53 -23.94 -31.31
CA GLU A 13 22.90 -23.15 -30.25
C GLU A 13 22.23 -24.15 -29.30
N SER A 14 22.89 -24.50 -28.20
CA SER A 14 22.24 -25.25 -27.12
C SER A 14 21.19 -24.35 -26.47
N PRO A 15 19.90 -24.72 -26.42
CA PRO A 15 18.93 -23.94 -25.68
C PRO A 15 19.32 -24.04 -24.20
N THR A 16 19.86 -22.95 -23.65
CA THR A 16 19.99 -22.81 -22.21
C THR A 16 18.57 -22.73 -21.67
N ALA A 17 18.07 -23.86 -21.16
CA ALA A 17 16.81 -23.91 -20.47
C ALA A 17 16.93 -23.04 -19.20
N ALA A 18 16.60 -21.77 -19.33
CA ALA A 18 16.37 -20.89 -18.20
C ALA A 18 15.22 -21.51 -17.39
N ARG A 19 15.57 -22.21 -16.30
CA ARG A 19 14.59 -22.60 -15.29
C ARG A 19 13.98 -21.31 -14.79
N LYS A 20 12.79 -20.97 -15.27
CA LYS A 20 11.93 -19.96 -14.65
C LYS A 20 11.59 -20.52 -13.27
N SER A 21 12.36 -20.15 -12.26
CA SER A 21 11.91 -20.31 -10.89
C SER A 21 10.61 -19.54 -10.79
N ALA A 22 9.53 -20.23 -10.41
CA ALA A 22 8.34 -19.54 -9.95
C ALA A 22 8.79 -18.52 -8.89
N PRO A 23 8.24 -17.29 -8.85
CA PRO A 23 8.48 -16.43 -7.70
C PRO A 23 8.11 -17.27 -6.48
N THR A 24 9.09 -17.54 -5.62
CA THR A 24 8.81 -18.16 -4.34
C THR A 24 7.76 -17.27 -3.71
N THR A 25 6.54 -17.77 -3.61
CA THR A 25 5.46 -17.17 -2.82
C THR A 25 5.88 -17.31 -1.36
N GLY A 26 6.94 -16.60 -1.00
CA GLY A 26 7.42 -16.47 0.37
C GLY A 26 6.22 -15.97 1.16
N GLY A 27 5.77 -16.82 2.07
CA GLY A 27 4.46 -16.70 2.73
C GLY A 27 4.13 -15.25 3.08
N VAL A 28 2.89 -14.87 2.78
CA VAL A 28 2.36 -13.52 3.04
C VAL A 28 2.82 -13.06 4.42
N LYS A 29 3.69 -12.03 4.46
CA LYS A 29 4.16 -11.45 5.71
C LYS A 29 2.93 -11.07 6.53
N LYS A 30 2.90 -11.52 7.78
CA LYS A 30 1.80 -11.19 8.71
C LYS A 30 1.56 -9.67 8.67
N PRO A 31 0.28 -9.20 8.64
CA PRO A 31 -0.02 -7.78 8.65
C PRO A 31 0.71 -7.09 9.81
N HIS A 32 1.48 -6.06 9.49
CA HIS A 32 2.23 -5.32 10.50
C HIS A 32 1.25 -4.57 11.42
N ARG A 33 1.26 -4.88 12.71
CA ARG A 33 0.48 -4.19 13.73
C ARG A 33 1.40 -3.26 14.52
N PHE A 34 1.06 -1.97 14.55
CA PHE A 34 1.76 -0.99 15.37
C PHE A 34 1.57 -1.28 16.86
N ARG A 35 2.58 -0.93 17.67
CA ARG A 35 2.50 -1.00 19.13
C ARG A 35 1.40 -0.05 19.64
N PRO A 36 0.74 -0.38 20.75
CA PRO A 36 -0.18 0.56 21.40
C PRO A 36 0.54 1.88 21.66
N GLY A 37 -0.15 3.01 21.44
CA GLY A 37 0.41 4.35 21.57
C GLY A 37 1.11 4.89 20.31
N THR A 38 1.65 4.06 19.42
CA THR A 38 2.33 4.55 18.20
C THR A 38 1.39 5.34 17.29
N VAL A 39 0.17 4.83 17.07
CA VAL A 39 -0.83 5.50 16.22
C VAL A 39 -1.37 6.76 16.90
N ALA A 40 -1.63 6.69 18.21
CA ALA A 40 -2.12 7.82 19.00
C ALA A 40 -1.13 9.01 18.98
N LEU A 41 0.17 8.76 19.20
CA LEU A 41 1.18 9.82 19.14
C LEU A 41 1.30 10.44 17.74
N ARG A 42 1.11 9.64 16.69
CA ARG A 42 1.09 10.14 15.31
C ARG A 42 -0.12 11.03 15.05
N GLU A 43 -1.29 10.64 15.55
CA GLU A 43 -2.54 11.42 15.42
C GLU A 43 -2.46 12.73 16.21
N ILE A 44 -1.95 12.71 17.45
CA ILE A 44 -1.72 13.93 18.26
C ILE A 44 -0.85 14.92 17.50
N ARG A 45 0.30 14.47 16.96
CA ARG A 45 1.20 15.31 16.18
C ARG A 45 0.54 15.85 14.90
N LYS A 46 -0.27 15.03 14.22
CA LYS A 46 -1.02 15.46 13.02
C LYS A 46 -1.99 16.59 13.36
N TYR A 47 -2.85 16.39 14.36
CA TYR A 47 -3.90 17.36 14.71
C TYR A 47 -3.39 18.61 15.40
N GLN A 48 -2.23 18.56 16.05
CA GLN A 48 -1.56 19.77 16.56
C GLN A 48 -0.91 20.60 15.45
N LYS A 49 -0.55 20.00 14.31
CA LYS A 49 0.04 20.70 13.17
C LYS A 49 -1.00 21.41 12.30
N SER A 50 -2.19 20.83 12.18
CA SER A 50 -3.30 21.37 11.38
C SER A 50 -4.34 22.04 12.28
N THR A 51 -5.25 22.81 11.69
CA THR A 51 -6.41 23.41 12.38
C THR A 51 -7.74 22.94 11.78
N GLU A 52 -7.77 21.73 11.22
CA GLU A 52 -9.00 21.17 10.65
C GLU A 52 -10.05 20.90 11.74
N LEU A 53 -11.33 21.08 11.38
CA LEU A 53 -12.43 20.78 12.30
C LEU A 53 -12.49 19.26 12.54
N LEU A 54 -12.44 18.86 13.81
CA LEU A 54 -12.49 17.45 14.20
C LEU A 54 -13.91 16.88 14.15
N ILE A 55 -14.94 17.74 14.18
CA ILE A 55 -16.35 17.37 14.11
C ILE A 55 -16.88 17.71 12.71
N ARG A 56 -17.67 16.80 12.13
CA ARG A 56 -18.27 16.97 10.80
C ARG A 56 -19.27 18.14 10.81
N LYS A 57 -19.24 18.98 9.76
CA LYS A 57 -20.07 20.20 9.68
C LYS A 57 -21.58 19.94 9.69
N LEU A 58 -22.08 19.01 8.86
CA LEU A 58 -23.51 18.77 8.71
C LEU A 58 -24.22 18.30 10.00
N PRO A 59 -23.74 17.27 10.72
CA PRO A 59 -24.38 16.87 11.98
C PRO A 59 -24.27 17.97 13.06
N PHE A 60 -23.14 18.68 13.15
CA PHE A 60 -22.99 19.80 14.09
C PHE A 60 -23.95 20.95 13.78
N GLN A 61 -24.13 21.27 12.49
CA GLN A 61 -25.10 22.28 12.06
C GLN A 61 -26.55 21.90 12.42
N ARG A 62 -26.92 20.62 12.30
CA ARG A 62 -28.26 20.15 12.71
C ARG A 62 -28.48 20.34 14.21
N LEU A 63 -27.49 19.98 15.02
CA LEU A 63 -27.52 20.20 16.47
C LEU A 63 -27.68 21.68 16.84
N VAL A 64 -26.93 22.57 16.18
CA VAL A 64 -27.05 24.02 16.43
C VAL A 64 -28.47 24.53 16.12
N ARG A 65 -29.09 24.02 15.05
CA ARG A 65 -30.47 24.40 14.69
C ARG A 65 -31.49 23.88 15.68
N GLU A 66 -31.32 22.66 16.15
CA GLU A 66 -32.17 22.03 17.17
C GLU A 66 -32.18 22.89 18.45
N ILE A 67 -30.99 23.18 19.00
CA ILE A 67 -30.86 24.03 20.19
C ILE A 67 -31.42 25.43 19.96
N ALA A 68 -31.11 26.07 18.83
CA ALA A 68 -31.57 27.42 18.54
C ALA A 68 -33.10 27.52 18.36
N GLN A 69 -33.77 26.42 17.99
CA GLN A 69 -35.23 26.39 17.88
C GLN A 69 -35.89 26.50 19.26
N ASP A 70 -35.28 25.91 20.29
CA ASP A 70 -35.80 25.96 21.66
C ASP A 70 -35.77 27.38 22.26
N PHE A 71 -34.87 28.24 21.79
CA PHE A 71 -34.73 29.63 22.25
C PHE A 71 -35.45 30.68 21.38
N LYS A 72 -36.11 30.27 20.30
CA LYS A 72 -36.74 31.22 19.35
C LYS A 72 -38.10 31.76 19.80
N TYR A 73 -38.63 31.26 20.91
CA TYR A 73 -39.97 31.57 21.40
C TYR A 73 -40.00 32.08 22.86
N ASP A 74 -38.84 32.50 23.40
CA ASP A 74 -38.73 33.31 24.63
C ASP A 74 -38.62 34.80 24.29
#